data_AF-A0A1H5ZR00-F1
#
_entry.id   AF-A0A1H5ZR00-F1
#
_cell.length_a   1.000
_cell.length_b   1.000
_cell.length_c   1.000
_cell.angle_alpha   90.00
_cell.angle_beta   90.00
_cell.angle_gamma   90.00
#
_symmetry.space_group_name_H-M   'P 1'
#
loop_
_entity.id
_entity.type
_entity.pdbx_description
1 polymer ?
#
loop_
_entity_poly.entity_id
_entity_poly.type
_entity_poly.pdbx_seq_one_letter_code
_entity_poly.pdbx_strand_id
1 'polypeptide(L)' 'MRTSTKVVLAGGLLFALPLPGTFITGALVAAVGGALRFLGE' A
#
# COMPACT_ATOMS: atom_id res chain seq x y z
N MET A 1 3.28 1.99 -14.93
CA MET A 1 2.42 1.49 -13.83
C MET A 1 1.52 2.61 -13.36
N ARG A 2 0.21 2.37 -13.23
CA ARG A 2 -0.75 3.30 -12.61
C ARG A 2 -0.29 3.65 -11.18
N THR A 3 -0.54 4.88 -10.73
CA THR A 3 -0.17 5.36 -9.39
C THR A 3 -0.73 4.44 -8.30
N SER A 4 -2.00 4.07 -8.42
CA SER A 4 -2.67 3.09 -7.56
C SER A 4 -1.88 1.78 -7.42
N THR A 5 -1.30 1.27 -8.51
CA THR A 5 -0.49 0.05 -8.49
C THR A 5 0.83 0.25 -7.76
N LYS A 6 1.49 1.39 -7.93
CA LYS A 6 2.73 1.72 -7.21
C LYS A 6 2.47 1.83 -5.70
N VAL A 7 1.35 2.44 -5.31
CA VAL A 7 0.97 2.63 -3.90
C VAL A 7 0.63 1.30 -3.23
N VAL A 8 -0.14 0.43 -3.90
CA VAL A 8 -0.44 -0.93 -3.39
C VAL A 8 0.85 -1.73 -3.19
N LEU A 9 1.77 -1.70 -4.17
CA LEU A 9 3.05 -2.39 -4.05
C LEU A 9 3.93 -1.83 -2.93
N ALA A 10 4.05 -0.52 -2.81
CA ALA A 10 4.80 0.10 -1.73
C ALA A 10 4.24 -0.27 -0.36
N GLY A 11 2.91 -0.26 -0.20
CA GLY A 11 2.24 -0.68 1.02
C GLY A 11 2.46 -2.16 1.34
N GLY A 12 2.35 -3.04 0.33
CA GLY A 12 2.62 -4.47 0.49
C GLY A 12 4.06 -4.77 0.88
N LEU A 13 5.03 -4.04 0.31
CA LEU A 13 6.44 -4.17 0.66
C LEU A 13 6.71 -3.70 2.10
N LEU A 14 6.16 -2.54 2.51
CA LEU A 14 6.26 -2.05 3.89
C LEU A 14 5.62 -3.01 4.90
N PHE A 15 4.49 -3.60 4.54
CA PHE A 15 3.76 -4.56 5.35
C PHE A 15 4.56 -5.84 5.60
N ALA A 16 5.30 -6.30 4.59
CA ALA A 16 6.13 -7.49 4.67
C ALA A 16 7.41 -7.31 5.50
N LEU A 17 7.79 -6.07 5.86
CA LEU A 17 8.98 -5.83 6.67
C LEU A 17 8.76 -6.29 8.11
N PRO A 18 9.70 -7.06 8.70
CA PRO A 18 9.62 -7.52 10.08
C PRO A 18 10.10 -6.42 11.05
N LEU A 19 9.60 -5.19 10.88
CA LEU A 19 9.91 -4.05 11.73
C LEU A 19 8.65 -3.63 12.51
N PRO A 20 8.75 -3.38 13.82
CA PRO A 20 7.61 -2.89 14.60
C PRO A 20 7.06 -1.58 14.00
N GLY A 21 5.76 -1.54 13.75
CA GLY A 21 5.07 -0.38 13.18
C GLY A 21 4.99 -0.32 11.65
N THR A 22 5.95 -0.90 10.90
CA THR A 22 5.90 -0.89 9.42
C THR A 22 4.76 -1.73 8.88
N PHE A 23 4.34 -2.76 9.62
CA PHE A 23 3.16 -3.56 9.30
C PHE A 23 1.89 -2.70 9.21
N ILE A 24 1.61 -1.89 10.23
CA ILE A 24 0.42 -1.02 10.27
C ILE A 24 0.54 0.05 9.18
N THR A 25 1.70 0.70 9.06
CA THR A 25 1.94 1.69 8.01
C THR A 25 1.75 1.09 6.62
N GLY A 26 2.31 -0.09 6.36
CA GLY A 26 2.19 -0.80 5.09
C GLY A 26 0.75 -1.20 4.77
N ALA A 27 0.00 -1.68 5.76
CA ALA A 27 -1.43 -1.98 5.62
C ALA A 27 -2.23 -0.73 5.22
N LEU A 28 -2.00 0.40 5.89
CA LEU A 28 -2.68 1.66 5.57
C LEU A 28 -2.31 2.16 4.17
N VAL A 29 -1.04 2.11 3.80
CA VAL A 29 -0.57 2.51 2.46
C VAL A 29 -1.18 1.60 1.39
N ALA A 30 -1.21 0.28 1.61
CA ALA A 30 -1.83 -0.67 0.69
C ALA A 30 -3.33 -0.43 0.55
N ALA A 31 -4.03 -0.14 1.65
CA ALA A 31 -5.45 0.19 1.66
C ALA A 31 -5.75 1.47 0.87
N VAL A 32 -4.93 2.52 1.02
CA VAL A 32 -5.04 3.75 0.22
C VAL A 32 -4.84 3.43 -1.26
N GLY A 33 -3.81 2.68 -1.63
CA GLY A 33 -3.60 2.27 -3.02
C GLY A 33 -4.77 1.48 -3.60
N GLY A 34 -5.39 0.61 -2.79
CA GLY A 34 -6.61 -0.11 -3.14
C GLY A 34 -7.80 0.82 -3.36
N ALA A 35 -7.98 1.81 -2.48
CA ALA A 35 -9.02 2.83 -2.62
C ALA A 35 -8.84 3.68 -3.88
N LEU A 36 -7.61 4.12 -4.19
CA LEU A 36 -7.29 4.85 -5.42
C LEU A 36 -7.64 4.00 -6.65
N ARG A 37 -7.32 2.70 -6.63
CA ARG A 37 -7.69 1.78 -7.70
C ARG A 37 -9.20 1.65 -7.86
N PHE A 38 -9.94 1.63 -6.76
CA PHE A 38 -11.41 1.58 -6.78
C PHE A 38 -12.04 2.86 -7.36
N LEU A 39 -11.42 4.02 -7.11
CA LEU A 39 -11.83 5.34 -7.65
C LEU A 39 -11.44 5.56 -9.11
N GLY A 40 -10.76 4.61 -9.75
CA GLY A 40 -10.50 4.60 -11.21
C GLY A 40 -9.09 5.02 -11.63
N GLU A 41 -8.21 5.36 -10.70
CA GLU A 41 -6.78 5.65 -10.95
C GLU A 41 -5.99 4.44 -11.46
#